data_AF-A0A929FP69-F1
#
_entry.id   AF-A0A929FP69-F1
#
_cell.length_a   1.000
_cell.length_b   1.000
_cell.length_c   1.000
_cell.angle_alpha   90.00
_cell.angle_beta   90.00
_cell.angle_gamma   90.00
#
_symmetry.space_group_name_H-M   'P 1'
#
loop_
_entity.id
_entity.type
_entity.pdbx_description
1 polymer ?
#
loop_
_entity_poly.entity_id
_entity_poly.type
_entity_poly.pdbx_seq_one_letter_code
_entity_poly.pdbx_strand_id
1 'polypeptide(L)'
;MYRLTQKIIALSTAKTWDKARLEWKLDDVYYEDDPDTCLCGHFPIIEICGLLNKQNGRTATVGNCCVKKFIGLPSDKIFQAVRRVRHDNTKALNEETISHAYKHGWITDWERNFYSDTMRKRNMSEKQRTTRIQLKKKVLSKIIAARPKTD
;
A
#
# COMPACT_ATOMS: atom_id res chain seq x y z
N MET A 1 13.56 -17.62 -5.39
CA MET A 1 13.05 -17.34 -4.04
C MET A 1 14.13 -16.77 -3.12
N TYR A 2 15.33 -17.35 -3.11
CA TYR A 2 16.46 -17.00 -2.23
C TYR A 2 16.96 -15.54 -2.28
N ARG A 3 16.94 -14.87 -3.44
CA ARG A 3 17.56 -13.54 -3.59
C ARG A 3 16.90 -12.45 -2.75
N LEU A 4 15.58 -12.46 -2.63
CA LEU A 4 14.87 -11.48 -1.79
C LEU A 4 15.18 -11.71 -0.31
N THR A 5 15.04 -12.96 0.15
CA THR A 5 15.36 -13.38 1.52
C THR A 5 16.78 -12.99 1.91
N GLN A 6 17.78 -13.29 1.08
CA GLN A 6 19.18 -12.94 1.32
C GLN A 6 19.38 -11.43 1.45
N LYS A 7 18.81 -10.64 0.54
CA LYS A 7 18.93 -9.18 0.59
C LYS A 7 18.22 -8.57 1.79
N ILE A 8 17.04 -9.08 2.16
CA ILE A 8 16.33 -8.65 3.37
C ILE A 8 17.14 -8.98 4.62
N ILE A 9 17.71 -10.19 4.74
CA ILE A 9 18.60 -10.55 5.86
C ILE A 9 19.82 -9.64 5.92
N ALA A 10 20.44 -9.33 4.77
CA ALA A 10 21.59 -8.43 4.70
C ALA A 10 21.26 -7.00 5.17
N LEU A 11 20.04 -6.54 4.90
CA LEU A 11 19.54 -5.25 5.36
C LEU A 11 19.01 -5.29 6.80
N SER A 12 18.74 -6.47 7.36
CA SER A 12 18.23 -6.68 8.71
C SER A 12 19.29 -6.66 9.81
N THR A 13 18.82 -6.42 11.03
CA THR A 13 19.61 -6.60 12.24
C THR A 13 19.84 -8.10 12.50
N ALA A 14 18.77 -8.89 12.47
CA ALA A 14 18.84 -10.34 12.60
C ALA A 14 19.50 -11.01 11.38
N LYS A 15 20.16 -12.14 11.63
CA LYS A 15 20.89 -12.93 10.63
C LYS A 15 20.16 -14.19 10.17
N THR A 16 18.99 -14.46 10.74
CA THR A 16 18.11 -15.56 10.34
C THR A 16 16.82 -15.03 9.75
N TRP A 17 16.25 -15.74 8.77
CA TRP A 17 15.05 -15.30 8.07
C TRP A 17 13.84 -15.08 8.99
N ASP A 18 13.58 -16.03 9.89
CA ASP A 18 12.40 -15.99 10.76
C ASP A 18 12.36 -14.77 11.67
N LYS A 19 13.54 -14.31 12.10
CA LYS A 19 13.68 -13.08 12.90
C LYS A 19 13.69 -11.85 12.00
N ALA A 20 14.48 -11.87 10.93
CA ALA A 20 14.64 -10.75 10.01
C ALA A 20 13.28 -10.29 9.45
N ARG A 21 12.42 -11.21 9.01
CA ARG A 21 11.11 -10.85 8.40
C ARG A 21 10.17 -10.09 9.35
N LEU A 22 10.29 -10.26 10.66
CA LEU A 22 9.44 -9.60 11.67
C LEU A 22 9.85 -8.13 11.91
N GLU A 23 11.07 -7.77 11.51
CA GLU A 23 11.60 -6.41 11.59
C GLU A 23 10.91 -5.49 10.59
N TRP A 24 10.46 -6.02 9.46
CA TRP A 24 9.92 -5.26 8.35
C TRP A 24 8.42 -5.07 8.47
N LYS A 25 7.94 -3.88 8.07
CA LYS A 25 6.52 -3.57 7.87
C LYS A 25 6.31 -2.99 6.48
N LEU A 26 5.08 -3.08 5.99
CA LEU A 26 4.66 -2.30 4.84
C LEU A 26 4.64 -0.83 5.27
N ASP A 27 5.50 -0.06 4.64
CA ASP A 27 5.60 1.36 4.91
C ASP A 27 4.72 2.14 3.97
N ASP A 28 4.84 1.90 2.66
CA ASP A 28 4.17 2.67 1.62
C ASP A 28 3.73 1.79 0.45
N VAL A 29 2.69 2.19 -0.28
CA VAL A 29 2.27 1.58 -1.55
C VAL A 29 1.89 2.63 -2.57
N TYR A 30 2.42 2.50 -3.77
CA TYR A 30 2.12 3.42 -4.86
C TYR A 30 2.31 2.74 -6.22
N TYR A 31 1.77 3.38 -7.25
CA TYR A 31 2.08 3.05 -8.64
C TYR A 31 3.22 3.92 -9.13
N GLU A 32 4.10 3.35 -9.94
CA GLU A 32 5.05 4.11 -10.73
C GLU A 32 4.73 4.03 -12.22
N ASP A 33 4.86 5.17 -12.89
CA ASP A 33 4.68 5.27 -14.35
C ASP A 33 5.95 4.76 -15.06
N ASP A 34 7.11 5.12 -14.52
CA ASP A 34 8.40 4.61 -14.97
C ASP A 34 8.75 3.33 -14.20
N PRO A 35 8.88 2.18 -14.87
CA PRO A 35 9.09 0.93 -14.16
C PRO A 35 10.38 0.92 -13.33
N ASP A 36 10.27 0.38 -12.12
CA ASP A 36 11.40 0.20 -11.20
C ASP A 36 11.85 -1.27 -11.16
N THR A 37 12.94 -1.55 -10.45
CA THR A 37 13.47 -2.89 -10.20
C THR A 37 13.24 -3.28 -8.74
N CYS A 38 12.54 -4.39 -8.51
CA CYS A 38 12.36 -4.97 -7.19
C CYS A 38 13.71 -5.32 -6.56
N LEU A 39 13.84 -5.26 -5.23
CA LEU A 39 15.04 -5.71 -4.50
C LEU A 39 15.52 -7.11 -4.95
N CYS A 40 14.61 -8.03 -5.30
CA CYS A 40 14.97 -9.36 -5.78
C CYS A 40 15.58 -9.39 -7.20
N GLY A 41 15.60 -8.25 -7.89
CA GLY A 41 16.06 -8.05 -9.27
C GLY A 41 14.97 -8.24 -10.33
N HIS A 42 13.70 -8.41 -9.95
CA HIS A 42 12.61 -8.47 -10.91
C HIS A 42 12.32 -7.07 -11.48
N PHE A 43 12.33 -6.98 -12.80
CA PHE A 43 12.02 -5.80 -13.59
C PHE A 43 11.17 -6.24 -14.80
N PRO A 44 10.19 -5.44 -15.25
CA PRO A 44 9.71 -4.19 -14.66
C PRO A 44 8.76 -4.40 -13.47
N ILE A 45 8.77 -3.50 -12.48
CA ILE A 45 7.69 -3.37 -11.48
C ILE A 45 7.05 -1.97 -11.54
N ILE A 46 5.72 -1.93 -11.53
CA ILE A 46 4.93 -0.68 -11.47
C ILE A 46 4.07 -0.60 -10.20
N GLU A 47 3.82 -1.73 -9.53
CA GLU A 47 3.15 -1.76 -8.22
C GLU A 47 4.20 -1.82 -7.14
N ILE A 48 4.56 -0.65 -6.62
CA ILE A 48 5.68 -0.47 -5.72
C ILE A 48 5.22 -0.57 -4.27
N CYS A 49 5.93 -1.39 -3.50
CA CYS A 49 5.80 -1.46 -2.05
C CYS A 49 7.10 -1.00 -1.41
N GLY A 50 7.01 0.05 -0.60
CA GLY A 50 8.08 0.46 0.31
C GLY A 50 8.02 -0.36 1.60
N LEU A 51 9.13 -0.97 1.97
CA LEU A 51 9.29 -1.67 3.25
C LEU A 51 10.16 -0.83 4.18
N LEU A 52 9.82 -0.80 5.46
CA LEU A 52 10.62 -0.17 6.51
C LEU A 52 10.98 -1.19 7.59
N ASN A 53 12.27 -1.29 7.90
CA ASN A 53 12.75 -2.03 9.04
C ASN A 53 12.57 -1.20 10.32
N LYS A 54 11.71 -1.67 11.22
CA LYS A 54 11.35 -0.98 12.48
C LYS A 54 12.50 -0.95 13.50
N GLN A 55 13.52 -1.80 13.36
CA GLN A 55 14.63 -1.89 14.31
C GLN A 55 15.80 -1.00 13.94
N ASN A 56 16.06 -0.81 12.63
CA ASN A 56 17.25 -0.08 12.16
C ASN A 56 16.94 1.04 11.17
N GLY A 57 15.67 1.28 10.83
CA GLY A 57 15.24 2.37 9.96
C GLY A 57 15.53 2.19 8.47
N ARG A 58 16.19 1.10 8.06
CA ARG A 58 16.49 0.84 6.65
C ARG A 58 15.22 0.59 5.85
N THR A 59 15.24 0.98 4.59
CA THR A 59 14.13 0.81 3.65
C THR A 59 14.49 -0.17 2.53
N ALA A 60 13.46 -0.72 1.88
CA ALA A 60 13.62 -1.56 0.70
C ALA A 60 12.43 -1.42 -0.25
N THR A 61 12.72 -1.32 -1.55
CA THR A 61 11.70 -1.28 -2.61
C THR A 61 11.47 -2.66 -3.18
N VAL A 62 10.21 -3.11 -3.20
CA VAL A 62 9.82 -4.39 -3.77
C VAL A 62 8.52 -4.28 -4.56
N GLY A 63 8.32 -5.17 -5.52
CA GLY A 63 7.04 -5.29 -6.21
C GLY A 63 5.98 -5.96 -5.33
N ASN A 64 4.71 -5.63 -5.55
CA ASN A 64 3.57 -6.24 -4.86
C ASN A 64 3.58 -7.79 -4.89
N CYS A 65 3.99 -8.38 -6.02
CA CYS A 65 4.10 -9.84 -6.16
C CYS A 65 5.11 -10.47 -5.17
N CYS A 66 6.18 -9.75 -4.83
CA CYS A 66 7.18 -10.17 -3.86
C CYS A 66 6.66 -10.02 -2.42
N VAL A 67 5.91 -8.97 -2.12
CA VAL A 67 5.30 -8.82 -0.78
C VAL A 67 4.34 -9.98 -0.48
N LYS A 68 3.48 -10.33 -1.45
CA LYS A 68 2.52 -11.42 -1.34
C LYS A 68 3.16 -12.78 -1.07
N LYS A 69 4.28 -13.06 -1.75
CA LYS A 69 4.99 -14.35 -1.64
C LYS A 69 5.92 -14.45 -0.43
N PHE A 70 6.32 -13.34 0.19
CA PHE A 70 7.43 -13.35 1.17
C PHE A 70 7.14 -12.69 2.52
N ILE A 71 6.20 -11.75 2.63
CA ILE A 71 6.06 -10.95 3.86
C ILE A 71 4.62 -10.99 4.42
N GLY A 72 3.65 -11.58 3.72
CA GLY A 72 2.27 -11.69 4.22
C GLY A 72 1.62 -10.33 4.54
N LEU A 73 2.21 -9.24 4.05
CA LEU A 73 1.73 -7.88 4.28
C LEU A 73 0.54 -7.61 3.35
N PRO A 74 -0.42 -6.77 3.76
CA PRO A 74 -1.70 -6.62 3.08
C PRO A 74 -1.66 -5.78 1.79
N SER A 75 -0.50 -5.61 1.14
CA SER A 75 -0.36 -4.75 -0.06
C SER A 75 -1.30 -5.16 -1.19
N ASP A 76 -1.47 -6.46 -1.40
CA ASP A 76 -2.32 -7.03 -2.46
C ASP A 76 -3.78 -6.56 -2.33
N LYS A 77 -4.29 -6.48 -1.09
CA LYS A 77 -5.65 -5.99 -0.85
C LYS A 77 -5.78 -4.51 -1.23
N ILE A 78 -4.75 -3.69 -1.00
CA ILE A 78 -4.75 -2.28 -1.38
C ILE A 78 -4.74 -2.15 -2.90
N PHE A 79 -3.81 -2.83 -3.59
CA PHE A 79 -3.73 -2.79 -5.05
C PHE A 79 -5.01 -3.29 -5.72
N GLN A 80 -5.61 -4.38 -5.22
CA GLN A 80 -6.90 -4.87 -5.73
C GLN A 80 -8.02 -3.84 -5.56
N ALA A 81 -8.10 -3.16 -4.41
CA ALA A 81 -9.10 -2.10 -4.21
C ALA A 81 -8.89 -0.95 -5.20
N VAL A 82 -7.64 -0.52 -5.40
CA VAL A 82 -7.30 0.53 -6.36
C VAL A 82 -7.68 0.13 -7.78
N ARG A 83 -7.31 -1.07 -8.25
CA ARG A 83 -7.66 -1.56 -9.59
C ARG A 83 -9.17 -1.61 -9.80
N ARG A 84 -9.93 -2.15 -8.83
CA ARG A 84 -11.40 -2.21 -8.90
C ARG A 84 -12.02 -0.83 -9.02
N VAL A 85 -11.57 0.13 -8.22
CA VAL A 85 -12.13 1.48 -8.23
C VAL A 85 -11.72 2.26 -9.49
N ARG A 86 -10.51 2.03 -10.02
CA ARG A 86 -10.07 2.62 -11.30
C ARG A 86 -10.96 2.17 -12.46
N HIS A 87 -11.35 0.90 -12.47
CA HIS A 87 -12.23 0.35 -13.51
C HIS A 87 -13.70 0.74 -13.29
N ASP A 88 -14.17 0.70 -12.05
CA ASP A 88 -15.53 1.06 -11.67
C ASP A 88 -15.53 2.01 -10.48
N ASN A 89 -15.74 3.29 -10.80
CA ASN A 89 -15.75 4.36 -9.82
C ASN A 89 -16.96 4.33 -8.87
N THR A 90 -17.88 3.37 -8.98
CA THR A 90 -18.95 3.17 -7.99
C THR A 90 -18.49 2.28 -6.83
N LYS A 91 -17.42 1.50 -7.04
CA LYS A 91 -16.88 0.58 -6.03
C LYS A 91 -16.27 1.31 -4.85
N ALA A 92 -16.29 0.62 -3.72
CA ALA A 92 -15.70 1.04 -2.46
C ALA A 92 -14.24 0.61 -2.36
N LEU A 93 -13.41 1.44 -1.72
CA LEU A 93 -12.15 1.02 -1.12
C LEU A 93 -12.41 0.05 0.03
N ASN A 94 -11.52 -0.91 0.24
CA ASN A 94 -11.57 -1.81 1.40
C ASN A 94 -10.95 -1.17 2.64
N GLU A 95 -11.15 -1.81 3.78
CA GLU A 95 -10.65 -1.36 5.08
C GLU A 95 -9.13 -1.19 5.09
N GLU A 96 -8.37 -2.10 4.46
CA GLU A 96 -6.91 -2.00 4.42
C GLU A 96 -6.43 -0.74 3.69
N THR A 97 -7.10 -0.33 2.61
CA THR A 97 -6.76 0.90 1.89
C THR A 97 -7.05 2.15 2.72
N ILE A 98 -8.16 2.14 3.47
CA ILE A 98 -8.56 3.26 4.33
C ILE A 98 -7.63 3.36 5.55
N SER A 99 -7.29 2.23 6.17
CA SER A 99 -6.33 2.15 7.26
C SER A 99 -4.96 2.66 6.84
N HIS A 100 -4.51 2.28 5.64
CA HIS A 100 -3.29 2.81 5.04
C HIS A 100 -3.36 4.33 4.85
N ALA A 101 -4.42 4.84 4.20
CA ALA A 101 -4.59 6.28 4.01
C ALA A 101 -4.59 7.08 5.32
N TYR A 102 -5.21 6.54 6.37
CA TYR A 102 -5.23 7.14 7.69
C TYR A 102 -3.83 7.15 8.35
N LYS A 103 -3.09 6.04 8.29
CA LYS A 103 -1.73 5.93 8.81
C LYS A 103 -0.78 6.96 8.18
N HIS A 104 -0.98 7.29 6.90
CA HIS A 104 -0.21 8.33 6.20
C HIS A 104 -0.76 9.76 6.36
N GLY A 105 -1.81 9.95 7.17
CA GLY A 105 -2.42 11.26 7.39
C GLY A 105 -3.14 11.83 6.16
N TRP A 106 -3.44 11.01 5.15
CA TRP A 106 -4.17 11.46 3.97
C TRP A 106 -5.64 11.71 4.26
N ILE A 107 -6.17 11.03 5.27
CA ILE A 107 -7.53 11.21 5.75
C ILE A 107 -7.55 11.47 7.26
N THR A 108 -8.54 12.23 7.71
CA THR A 108 -8.74 12.56 9.13
C THR A 108 -9.45 11.44 9.88
N ASP A 109 -9.47 11.51 11.21
CA ASP A 109 -10.28 10.62 12.06
C ASP A 109 -11.75 10.63 11.66
N TRP A 110 -12.29 11.82 11.39
CA TRP A 110 -13.68 11.97 10.94
C TRP A 110 -13.91 11.26 9.61
N GLU A 111 -13.03 11.44 8.62
CA GLU A 111 -13.13 10.79 7.31
C GLU A 111 -13.04 9.25 7.43
N ARG A 112 -12.15 8.75 8.30
CA ARG A 112 -12.04 7.32 8.60
C ARG A 112 -13.32 6.77 9.24
N ASN A 113 -13.83 7.44 10.27
CA ASN A 113 -15.04 7.02 10.99
C ASN A 113 -16.26 7.07 10.07
N PHE A 114 -16.42 8.16 9.31
CA PHE A 114 -17.45 8.30 8.30
C PHE A 114 -17.41 7.14 7.28
N TYR A 115 -16.22 6.76 6.82
CA TYR A 115 -16.09 5.66 5.87
C TYR A 115 -16.48 4.32 6.50
N SER A 116 -16.06 4.06 7.74
CA SER A 116 -16.44 2.86 8.50
C SER A 116 -17.96 2.75 8.65
N ASP A 117 -18.61 3.84 9.07
CA ASP A 117 -20.06 3.89 9.32
C ASP A 117 -20.90 3.75 8.04
N THR A 118 -20.35 4.17 6.91
CA THR A 118 -21.06 4.15 5.61
C THR A 118 -20.69 2.94 4.75
N MET A 119 -19.64 2.19 5.09
CA MET A 119 -19.14 1.10 4.24
C MET A 119 -20.20 0.03 3.94
N ARG A 120 -21.00 -0.34 4.96
CA ARG A 120 -22.03 -1.40 4.89
C ARG A 120 -23.45 -0.87 4.66
N LYS A 121 -23.64 0.45 4.53
CA LYS A 121 -24.97 1.02 4.32
C LYS A 121 -25.50 0.68 2.92
N ARG A 122 -26.68 0.07 2.86
CA ARG A 122 -27.37 -0.27 1.61
C ARG A 122 -27.91 0.97 0.90
N ASN A 123 -28.46 1.91 1.67
CA ASN A 123 -29.00 3.18 1.18
C ASN A 123 -28.20 4.33 1.78
N MET A 124 -27.68 5.22 0.93
CA MET A 124 -26.93 6.41 1.32
C MET A 124 -27.61 7.66 0.75
N SER A 125 -27.62 8.73 1.54
CA SER A 125 -28.04 10.05 1.07
C SER A 125 -27.07 10.60 0.03
N GLU A 126 -27.53 11.57 -0.76
CA GLU A 126 -26.70 12.19 -1.81
C GLU A 126 -25.43 12.86 -1.24
N LYS A 127 -25.57 13.49 -0.06
CA LYS A 127 -24.42 14.06 0.66
C LYS A 127 -23.41 12.99 1.04
N GLN A 128 -23.87 11.84 1.55
CA GLN A 128 -22.99 10.73 1.92
C GLN A 128 -22.26 10.14 0.70
N ARG A 129 -22.96 10.00 -0.42
CA ARG A 129 -22.37 9.54 -1.70
C ARG A 129 -21.27 10.49 -2.15
N THR A 130 -21.56 11.79 -2.15
CA THR A 130 -20.59 12.83 -2.53
C THR A 130 -19.34 12.78 -1.64
N THR A 131 -19.48 12.73 -0.32
CA THR A 131 -18.34 12.62 0.61
C THR A 131 -17.52 11.36 0.34
N ARG A 132 -18.16 10.21 0.08
CA ARG A 132 -17.46 8.95 -0.24
C ARG A 132 -16.68 9.04 -1.54
N ILE A 133 -17.24 9.70 -2.56
CA ILE A 133 -16.55 9.93 -3.84
C ILE A 133 -15.32 10.83 -3.63
N GLN A 134 -15.45 11.92 -2.86
CA GLN A 134 -14.35 12.83 -2.57
C GLN A 134 -13.22 12.13 -1.80
N LEU A 135 -13.54 11.41 -0.73
CA LEU A 135 -12.56 10.64 0.06
C LEU A 135 -11.82 9.64 -0.82
N LYS A 136 -12.54 8.93 -1.69
CA LYS A 136 -11.96 7.97 -2.62
C LYS A 136 -11.00 8.62 -3.61
N LYS A 137 -11.41 9.73 -4.23
CA LYS A 137 -10.53 10.50 -5.14
C LYS A 137 -9.27 10.95 -4.41
N LYS A 138 -9.40 11.46 -3.19
CA LYS A 138 -8.29 11.89 -2.32
C LYS A 138 -7.30 10.75 -2.09
N VAL A 139 -7.78 9.60 -1.61
CA VAL A 139 -6.92 8.43 -1.34
C VAL A 139 -6.27 7.89 -2.62
N LEU A 140 -7.03 7.75 -3.70
CA LEU A 140 -6.49 7.26 -4.97
C LEU A 140 -5.43 8.17 -5.54
N SER A 141 -5.61 9.49 -5.45
CA SER A 141 -4.61 10.45 -5.92
C SER A 141 -3.26 10.28 -5.22
N LYS A 142 -3.24 9.84 -3.95
CA LYS A 142 -2.00 9.63 -3.20
C LYS A 142 -1.29 8.32 -3.53
N ILE A 143 -2.05 7.29 -3.91
CA ILE A 143 -1.50 5.98 -4.29
C ILE A 143 -1.07 5.97 -5.76
N ILE A 144 -1.79 6.69 -6.63
CA ILE A 144 -1.56 6.68 -8.08
C ILE A 144 -0.72 7.87 -8.54
N ALA A 145 -0.56 8.93 -7.74
CA ALA A 145 0.23 10.09 -8.16
C ALA A 145 1.63 9.63 -8.59
N ALA A 146 1.97 9.91 -9.85
CA ALA A 146 3.34 9.95 -10.33
C ALA A 146 4.13 10.80 -9.33
N ARG A 147 4.99 10.16 -8.55
CA ARG A 147 5.87 10.91 -7.67
C ARG A 147 6.91 11.55 -8.59
N PRO A 148 7.16 12.86 -8.52
CA PRO A 148 8.30 13.44 -9.20
C PRO A 148 9.55 12.71 -8.68
N LYS A 149 10.33 12.14 -9.59
CA LYS A 149 11.64 11.57 -9.26
C LYS A 149 12.42 12.68 -8.55
N THR A 150 12.76 12.46 -7.28
CA THR A 150 13.80 13.24 -6.64
C THR A 150 15.12 12.73 -7.22
N ASP A 151 15.71 13.56 -8.07
CA ASP A 151 17.06 13.40 -8.63
C ASP A 151 18.13 13.24 -7.53
#